data_AF-D9WBU8-F1
#
_entry.id   AF-D9WBU8-F1
#
_cell.length_a   1.000
_cell.length_b   1.000
_cell.length_c   1.000
_cell.angle_alpha   90.00
_cell.angle_beta   90.00
_cell.angle_gamma   90.00
#
_symmetry.space_group_name_H-M   'P 1'
#
loop_
_entity.id
_entity.type
_entity.pdbx_description
1 polymer ?
#
loop_
_entity_poly.entity_id
_entity_poly.type
_entity_poly.pdbx_seq_one_letter_code
_entity_poly.pdbx_strand_id
1 'polypeptide(L)' 'MADARLGNGEPTGHPEVEGAVDRAHHQWQFVQEPARAHALAPMLIDLRGRVPGRRPGALEAVRRRVELLRATAQAG' A
#
# COMPACT_ATOMS: atom_id res chain seq x y z
N MET A 1 -5.58 -10.03 7.25
CA MET A 1 -4.40 -9.36 6.66
C MET A 1 -4.18 -9.90 5.26
N ALA A 2 -3.73 -9.08 4.30
CA ALA A 2 -3.39 -9.53 2.94
C ALA A 2 -2.15 -10.42 2.95
N ASP A 3 -1.16 -10.06 3.76
CA ASP A 3 0.10 -10.80 3.94
C ASP A 3 -0.13 -12.26 4.39
N ALA A 4 -0.95 -12.47 5.42
CA ALA A 4 -1.35 -13.81 5.86
C ALA A 4 -2.10 -14.63 4.80
N ARG A 5 -2.80 -13.98 3.84
CA ARG A 5 -3.55 -14.67 2.78
C ARG A 5 -2.67 -15.07 1.60
N LEU A 6 -1.75 -14.18 1.20
CA LEU A 6 -0.71 -14.50 0.23
C LEU A 6 0.22 -15.61 0.76
N GLY A 7 0.55 -15.60 2.05
CA GLY A 7 1.28 -16.67 2.71
C GLY A 7 0.54 -18.01 2.76
N ASN A 8 -0.79 -17.99 2.70
CA ASN A 8 -1.65 -19.19 2.61
C ASN A 8 -1.88 -19.67 1.16
N GLY A 9 -1.23 -19.06 0.16
CA GLY A 9 -1.30 -19.49 -1.24
C GLY A 9 -2.54 -19.04 -2.02
N GLU A 10 -3.31 -18.08 -1.52
CA GLU A 10 -4.40 -17.48 -2.31
C GLU A 10 -3.82 -16.73 -3.52
N PRO A 11 -4.41 -16.90 -4.73
CA PRO A 11 -3.92 -16.22 -5.92
C PRO A 11 -4.12 -14.71 -5.80
N THR A 12 -3.19 -13.94 -6.37
CA THR A 12 -3.19 -12.46 -6.31
C THR A 12 -4.43 -11.80 -6.91
N GLY A 13 -5.18 -12.52 -7.76
CA GLY A 13 -6.48 -12.09 -8.31
C GLY A 13 -7.71 -12.54 -7.51
N HIS A 14 -7.53 -13.18 -6.36
CA HIS A 14 -8.66 -13.57 -5.49
C HIS A 14 -9.31 -12.31 -4.89
N PRO A 15 -10.65 -12.15 -4.95
CA PRO A 15 -11.32 -10.93 -4.50
C PRO A 15 -11.07 -10.59 -3.02
N GLU A 16 -10.81 -11.59 -2.17
CA GLU A 16 -10.44 -11.34 -0.77
C GLU A 16 -9.04 -10.75 -0.62
N VAL A 17 -8.09 -11.20 -1.44
CA VAL A 17 -6.72 -10.67 -1.47
C VAL A 17 -6.75 -9.23 -1.97
N GLU A 18 -7.47 -8.97 -3.07
CA GLU A 18 -7.71 -7.60 -3.59
C GLU A 18 -8.31 -6.70 -2.51
N GLY A 19 -9.42 -7.13 -1.89
CA GLY A 19 -10.09 -6.36 -0.85
C GLY A 19 -9.24 -6.13 0.40
N ALA A 20 -8.36 -7.06 0.75
CA ALA A 20 -7.43 -6.89 1.85
C ALA A 20 -6.34 -5.87 1.53
N VAL A 21 -5.79 -5.88 0.31
CA VAL A 21 -4.81 -4.88 -0.15
C VAL A 21 -5.45 -3.50 -0.28
N ASP A 22 -6.70 -3.42 -0.73
CA ASP A 22 -7.47 -2.17 -0.78
C ASP A 22 -7.65 -1.56 0.62
N ARG A 23 -8.04 -2.36 1.61
CA ARG A 23 -8.15 -1.90 3.00
C ARG A 23 -6.80 -1.49 3.59
N ALA A 24 -5.72 -2.21 3.27
CA ALA A 24 -4.38 -1.85 3.74
C ALA A 24 -3.93 -0.50 3.15
N HIS A 25 -4.15 -0.29 1.85
CA HIS A 25 -3.88 0.99 1.18
C HIS A 25 -4.71 2.11 1.83
N HIS A 26 -6.02 1.89 1.98
CA HIS A 26 -6.92 2.89 2.55
C HIS A 26 -6.49 3.29 3.97
N GLN A 27 -6.21 2.34 4.85
CA GLN A 27 -5.75 2.65 6.22
C GLN A 27 -4.44 3.44 6.24
N TRP A 28 -3.49 3.09 5.37
CA TRP A 28 -2.24 3.83 5.25
C TRP A 28 -2.45 5.28 4.80
N GLN A 29 -3.50 5.55 4.01
CA GLN A 29 -3.83 6.92 3.62
C GLN A 29 -4.23 7.81 4.82
N PHE A 30 -4.63 7.23 5.94
CA PHE A 30 -5.01 7.99 7.14
C PHE A 30 -3.93 7.97 8.22
N VAL A 31 -2.75 7.41 7.96
CA VAL A 31 -1.62 7.50 8.91
C VAL A 31 -1.13 8.95 8.94
N GLN A 32 -1.33 9.60 10.09
CA GLN A 32 -1.01 11.02 10.30
C GLN A 32 0.47 11.26 10.62
N GLU A 33 1.13 10.27 11.23
CA GLU A 33 2.56 10.37 11.54
C GLU A 33 3.40 10.09 10.29
N PRO A 34 4.14 11.08 9.77
CA PRO A 34 4.85 10.94 8.49
C PRO A 34 5.95 9.88 8.53
N ALA A 35 6.64 9.73 9.68
CA ALA A 35 7.67 8.70 9.87
C ALA A 35 7.07 7.29 9.78
N ARG A 36 5.92 7.05 10.45
CA ARG A 36 5.20 5.78 10.38
C ARG A 36 4.62 5.52 8.99
N ALA A 37 4.10 6.55 8.32
CA ALA A 37 3.64 6.41 6.95
C ALA A 37 4.79 6.01 6.01
N HIS A 38 5.98 6.60 6.16
CA HIS A 38 7.18 6.20 5.42
C HIS A 38 7.58 4.75 5.69
N ALA A 39 7.61 4.33 6.96
CA ALA A 39 8.03 2.97 7.32
C ALA A 39 7.14 1.88 6.72
N LEU A 40 5.84 2.16 6.54
CA LEU A 40 4.87 1.21 5.97
C LEU A 40 4.85 1.20 4.43
N ALA A 41 5.43 2.20 3.79
CA ALA A 41 5.36 2.38 2.35
C ALA A 41 5.99 1.24 1.52
N PRO A 42 7.18 0.69 1.87
CA PRO A 42 7.78 -0.40 1.10
C PRO A 42 6.88 -1.64 1.03
N MET A 43 6.22 -1.97 2.14
CA MET A 43 5.28 -3.09 2.21
C MET A 43 4.07 -2.87 1.29
N LEU A 44 3.54 -1.64 1.24
CA LEU A 44 2.42 -1.33 0.34
C LEU A 44 2.79 -1.30 -1.13
N ILE A 45 4.00 -0.85 -1.47
CA ILE A 45 4.54 -0.89 -2.83
C ILE A 45 4.64 -2.34 -3.30
N ASP A 46 5.18 -3.22 -2.46
CA ASP A 46 5.28 -4.65 -2.76
C ASP A 46 3.89 -5.29 -2.94
N LEU A 47 2.98 -5.07 -1.99
CA LEU A 47 1.60 -5.59 -2.08
C LEU A 47 0.89 -5.12 -3.35
N ARG A 48 1.03 -3.85 -3.76
CA ARG A 48 0.40 -3.31 -4.98
C ARG A 48 1.11 -3.70 -6.27
N GLY A 49 2.40 -4.00 -6.21
CA GLY A 49 3.12 -4.60 -7.33
C GLY A 49 2.59 -6.00 -7.65
N ARG A 50 2.24 -6.78 -6.62
CA ARG A 50 1.69 -8.13 -6.76
C ARG A 50 0.17 -8.15 -6.99
N VAL A 51 -0.53 -7.18 -6.42
CA VAL A 51 -2.00 -7.04 -6.45
C VAL A 51 -2.35 -5.64 -6.98
N PRO A 52 -2.30 -5.43 -8.30
CA PRO A 52 -2.61 -4.14 -8.89
C PRO A 52 -4.09 -3.74 -8.64
N GLY A 53 -4.96 -4.73 -8.42
CA GLY A 53 -6.40 -4.57 -8.28
C GLY A 53 -7.08 -4.35 -9.63
N ARG A 54 -8.42 -4.19 -9.61
CA ARG A 54 -9.21 -4.04 -10.84
C ARG A 54 -9.03 -2.71 -11.56
N ARG A 55 -8.59 -1.67 -10.86
CA ARG A 55 -8.37 -0.33 -11.43
C ARG A 55 -6.86 -0.02 -11.42
N PRO A 56 -6.27 0.31 -12.58
CA PRO A 56 -4.87 0.68 -12.64
C PRO A 56 -4.61 1.97 -11.85
N GLY A 57 -3.38 2.15 -11.36
CA GLY A 57 -2.92 3.39 -10.74
C GLY A 57 -2.82 3.36 -9.21
N ALA A 58 -3.27 2.29 -8.54
CA ALA A 58 -3.14 2.19 -7.08
C ALA A 58 -1.67 2.17 -6.61
N LEU A 59 -0.78 1.51 -7.36
CA LEU A 59 0.67 1.53 -7.09
C LEU A 59 1.27 2.94 -7.26
N GLU A 60 0.90 3.63 -8.34
CA GLU A 60 1.36 5.00 -8.62
C GLU A 60 0.89 5.99 -7.55
N ALA A 61 -0.34 5.82 -7.05
CA ALA A 61 -0.87 6.61 -5.94
C ALA A 61 -0.06 6.43 -4.66
N VAL A 62 0.40 5.20 -4.36
CA VAL A 62 1.31 4.95 -3.23
C VAL A 62 2.64 5.67 -3.46
N ARG A 63 3.26 5.49 -4.64
CA ARG A 63 4.56 6.11 -4.97
C ARG A 63 4.52 7.64 -4.85
N ARG A 64 3.51 8.28 -5.45
CA ARG A 64 3.34 9.74 -5.38
C ARG A 64 3.22 10.23 -3.93
N ARG A 65 2.46 9.53 -3.10
CA ARG A 65 2.33 9.91 -1.68
C ARG A 65 3.64 9.75 -0.92
N VAL A 66 4.44 8.72 -1.20
CA VAL A 66 5.77 8.58 -0.61
C VAL A 66 6.65 9.77 -0.95
N GLU A 67 6.65 10.22 -2.21
CA GLU A 67 7.40 11.41 -2.62
C GLU A 67 6.96 12.65 -1.84
N LEU A 68 5.65 12.87 -1.68
CA LEU A 68 5.11 13.96 -0.87
C LEU A 68 5.56 13.88 0.59
N LEU A 69 5.46 12.70 1.21
CA LEU A 69 5.91 12.49 2.58
C LEU A 69 7.42 12.74 2.73
N ARG A 70 8.24 12.45 1.69
CA ARG A 70 9.69 12.75 1.71
C ARG A 70 9.92 14.25 1.60
N ALA A 71 9.20 14.93 0.72
CA ALA A 71 9.30 16.37 0.56
C ALA A 71 8.94 17.10 1.86
N THR A 72 7.87 16.67 2.55
CA THR A 72 7.46 17.26 3.84
C THR A 72 8.48 17.04 4.95
N ALA A 73 9.15 15.88 4.98
CA ALA A 73 10.15 15.57 6.00
C ALA A 73 11.48 16.34 5.81
N GLN A 74 11.78 16.79 4.60
CA GLN A 74 12.96 17.60 4.29
C GLN A 74 12.74 19.11 4.49
N ALA A 75 11.47 19.53 4.62
CA ALA A 75 11.07 20.93 4.73
C ALA A 75 10.85 21.38 6.20
N GLY A 76 10.99 20.48 7.16
CA GLY A 76 10.93 20.76 8.60
C GLY A 76 12.26 20.45 9.27
#